data_AF-A0A935IJM8-F1
#
_entry.id   AF-A0A935IJM8-F1
#
_cell.length_a   1.000
_cell.length_b   1.000
_cell.length_c   1.000
_cell.angle_alpha   90.00
_cell.angle_beta   90.00
_cell.angle_gamma   90.00
#
_symmetry.space_group_name_H-M   'P 1'
#
loop_
_entity.id
_entity.type
_entity.pdbx_description
1 polymer ?
#
loop_
_entity_poly.entity_id
_entity_poly.type
_entity_poly.pdbx_seq_one_letter_code
_entity_poly.pdbx_strand_id
1 'polypeptide(L)'
;MQLLAELRIEPVFNAHPTESARRTILRKQQRIAEMLLGRLDPTLTPGEARSMWQRVRLELTTSWQTEDHPRERLTVADEREHVLFYLSEILYRILPTFYEEIALSLERLYGAAPETIRTFRSSCASRIMVGGDMDVHPEVHAKTIRETLLRHQQVILNAYFLECQELAQKLSQSASRAGVLPALTQRIEQYVTLLPGTRSLTPPRHDRMPYRVFLGQIAERLRGDL
;
A
#
# COMPACT_ATOMS: atom_id res chain seq x y z
N MET A 1 -25.04 -11.21 -11.77
CA MET A 1 -24.51 -11.00 -10.41
C MET A 1 -23.85 -12.24 -9.80
N GLN A 2 -24.38 -13.46 -9.96
CA GLN A 2 -23.72 -14.69 -9.46
C GLN A 2 -22.29 -14.90 -10.00
N LEU A 3 -22.08 -14.71 -11.32
CA LEU A 3 -20.75 -14.81 -11.94
C LEU A 3 -19.70 -13.86 -11.35
N LEU A 4 -20.10 -12.67 -10.88
CA LEU A 4 -19.20 -11.72 -10.22
C LEU A 4 -18.77 -12.20 -8.83
N ALA A 5 -19.62 -12.97 -8.14
CA ALA A 5 -19.30 -13.54 -6.85
C ALA A 5 -18.35 -14.75 -6.97
N GLU A 6 -18.29 -15.39 -8.14
CA GLU A 6 -17.43 -16.53 -8.44
C GLU A 6 -16.12 -16.13 -9.12
N LEU A 7 -16.05 -14.91 -9.66
CA LEU A 7 -14.86 -14.40 -10.31
C LEU A 7 -13.70 -14.35 -9.32
N ARG A 8 -12.55 -14.90 -9.72
CA ARG A 8 -11.32 -14.89 -8.93
C ARG A 8 -10.15 -14.52 -9.83
N ILE A 9 -9.43 -13.47 -9.45
CA ILE A 9 -8.29 -12.93 -10.18
C ILE A 9 -7.07 -13.09 -9.28
N GLU A 10 -6.13 -13.95 -9.70
CA GLU A 10 -4.90 -14.23 -8.94
C GLU A 10 -3.66 -14.02 -9.80
N PRO A 11 -3.17 -12.76 -9.96
CA PRO A 11 -1.84 -12.54 -10.52
C PRO A 11 -0.79 -13.29 -9.70
N VAL A 12 0.08 -14.00 -10.43
CA VAL A 12 1.22 -14.73 -9.86
C VAL A 12 2.50 -13.98 -10.22
N PHE A 13 3.21 -13.50 -9.20
CA PHE A 13 4.47 -12.79 -9.34
C PHE A 13 5.64 -13.78 -9.29
N ASN A 14 6.31 -13.91 -10.43
CA ASN A 14 7.47 -14.76 -10.61
C ASN A 14 8.75 -13.90 -10.66
N ALA A 15 9.89 -14.53 -10.41
CA ALA A 15 11.18 -13.88 -10.63
C ALA A 15 11.34 -13.58 -12.13
N HIS A 16 11.87 -12.40 -12.46
CA HIS A 16 12.21 -12.09 -13.84
C HIS A 16 13.64 -12.57 -14.10
N PRO A 17 13.87 -13.58 -14.96
CA PRO A 17 15.14 -14.32 -14.99
C PRO A 17 16.35 -13.49 -15.47
N THR A 18 16.14 -12.34 -16.12
CA THR A 18 17.24 -11.61 -16.80
C THR A 18 17.22 -10.08 -16.71
N GLU A 19 16.15 -9.44 -16.22
CA GLU A 19 15.98 -7.98 -16.35
C GLU A 19 15.23 -7.35 -15.16
N SER A 20 15.57 -7.72 -13.93
CA SER A 20 15.09 -6.94 -12.80
C SER A 20 15.91 -5.65 -12.71
N ALA A 21 15.40 -4.59 -13.34
CA ALA A 21 15.89 -3.24 -13.17
C ALA A 21 16.01 -2.93 -11.67
N ARG A 22 17.12 -2.30 -11.26
CA ARG A 22 17.33 -1.93 -9.85
C ARG A 22 16.13 -1.11 -9.35
N ARG A 23 15.66 -1.40 -8.13
CA ARG A 23 14.57 -0.65 -7.46
C ARG A 23 14.81 0.86 -7.49
N THR A 24 16.07 1.29 -7.41
CA THR A 24 16.48 2.68 -7.55
C THR A 24 16.04 3.29 -8.87
N ILE A 25 16.21 2.58 -9.99
CA ILE A 25 15.81 3.02 -11.34
C ILE A 25 14.30 3.04 -11.47
N LEU A 26 13.60 2.00 -11.01
CA LEU A 26 12.13 1.96 -11.03
C LEU A 26 11.52 3.16 -10.28
N ARG A 27 12.07 3.50 -9.10
CA ARG A 27 11.64 4.69 -8.36
C ARG A 27 11.92 5.99 -9.10
N LYS A 28 13.02 6.09 -9.84
CA LYS A 28 13.33 7.25 -10.69
C LYS A 28 12.31 7.38 -11.82
N GLN A 29 12.04 6.28 -12.51
CA GLN A 29 11.03 6.21 -13.57
C GLN A 29 9.64 6.59 -13.05
N GLN A 30 9.26 6.10 -11.87
CA GLN A 30 7.97 6.46 -11.24
C GLN A 30 7.88 7.95 -10.92
N ARG A 31 8.92 8.55 -10.31
CA ARG A 31 8.95 10.01 -10.07
C ARG A 31 8.88 10.81 -11.36
N ILE A 32 9.55 10.37 -12.43
CA ILE A 32 9.45 11.00 -13.75
C ILE A 32 8.02 10.92 -14.26
N ALA A 33 7.39 9.74 -14.21
CA ALA A 33 6.01 9.55 -14.64
C ALA A 33 5.02 10.45 -13.85
N GLU A 34 5.16 10.53 -12.53
CA GLU A 34 4.36 11.41 -11.67
C GLU A 34 4.52 12.89 -12.05
N MET A 35 5.75 13.35 -12.32
CA MET A 35 5.99 14.72 -12.79
C MET A 35 5.39 14.98 -14.17
N LEU A 36 5.51 14.02 -15.10
CA LEU A 36 4.94 14.13 -16.44
C LEU A 36 3.41 14.14 -16.42
N LEU A 37 2.78 13.37 -15.52
CA LEU A 37 1.34 13.43 -15.28
C LEU A 37 0.93 14.78 -14.69
N GLY A 38 1.68 15.29 -13.71
CA GLY A 38 1.44 16.61 -13.12
C GLY A 38 1.51 17.76 -14.13
N ARG A 39 2.24 17.60 -15.23
CA ARG A 39 2.26 18.57 -16.35
C ARG A 39 0.90 18.75 -17.02
N LEU A 40 0.02 17.75 -16.95
CA LEU A 40 -1.31 17.82 -17.55
C LEU A 40 -2.24 18.78 -16.80
N ASP A 41 -1.83 19.28 -15.63
CA ASP A 41 -2.56 20.29 -14.88
C ASP A 41 -2.59 21.63 -15.64
N PRO A 42 -3.76 22.13 -16.06
CA PRO A 42 -3.88 23.40 -16.78
C PRO A 42 -3.57 24.62 -15.92
N THR A 43 -3.47 24.48 -14.59
CA THR A 43 -3.23 25.58 -13.65
C THR A 43 -1.73 25.84 -13.39
N LEU A 44 -0.85 25.03 -13.98
CA LEU A 44 0.58 25.06 -13.70
C LEU A 44 1.21 26.39 -14.14
N THR A 45 1.85 27.10 -13.20
CA THR A 45 2.51 28.36 -13.52
C THR A 45 3.79 28.14 -14.33
N PRO A 46 4.27 29.15 -15.08
CA PRO A 46 5.55 29.03 -15.80
C PRO A 46 6.75 28.71 -14.89
N GLY A 47 6.73 29.18 -13.64
CA GLY A 47 7.78 28.91 -12.65
C GLY A 47 7.79 27.45 -12.17
N GLU A 48 6.61 26.91 -11.89
CA GLU A 48 6.44 25.51 -11.50
C GLU A 48 6.80 24.57 -12.66
N ALA A 49 6.37 24.89 -13.89
CA ALA A 49 6.73 24.13 -15.08
C ALA A 49 8.25 24.06 -15.29
N ARG A 50 8.96 25.19 -15.14
CA ARG A 50 10.44 25.20 -15.23
C ARG A 50 11.08 24.34 -14.14
N SER A 51 10.61 24.46 -12.91
CA SER A 51 11.12 23.69 -11.77
C SER A 51 10.90 22.18 -11.94
N MET A 52 9.71 21.80 -12.42
CA MET A 52 9.38 20.42 -12.77
C MET A 52 10.33 19.87 -13.85
N TRP A 53 10.57 20.61 -14.93
CA TRP A 53 11.52 20.19 -15.97
C TRP A 53 12.96 20.06 -15.47
N GLN A 54 13.41 20.91 -14.55
CA GLN A 54 14.71 20.76 -13.91
C GLN A 54 14.79 19.46 -13.10
N ARG A 55 13.73 19.11 -12.36
CA ARG A 55 13.65 17.85 -11.60
C ARG A 55 13.61 16.63 -12.52
N VAL A 56 12.83 16.67 -13.61
CA VAL A 56 12.83 15.60 -14.62
C VAL A 56 14.22 15.40 -15.22
N ARG A 57 14.91 16.49 -15.58
CA ARG A 57 16.30 16.42 -16.08
C ARG A 57 17.24 15.83 -15.03
N LEU A 58 17.11 16.23 -13.76
CA LEU A 58 17.92 15.65 -12.68
C LEU A 58 17.71 14.14 -12.55
N GLU A 59 16.46 13.68 -12.56
CA GLU A 59 16.16 12.24 -12.46
C GLU A 59 16.67 11.48 -13.70
N LEU A 60 16.53 12.02 -14.90
CA LEU A 60 17.08 11.42 -16.12
C LEU A 60 18.61 11.35 -16.09
N THR A 61 19.29 12.46 -15.76
CA THR A 61 20.75 12.51 -15.69
C THR A 61 21.29 11.54 -14.64
N THR A 62 20.68 11.51 -13.46
CA THR A 62 21.12 10.58 -12.40
C THR A 62 20.77 9.14 -12.73
N SER A 63 19.69 8.87 -13.47
CA SER A 63 19.41 7.53 -14.01
C SER A 63 20.50 7.11 -14.99
N TRP A 64 20.83 7.96 -15.97
CA TRP A 64 21.91 7.71 -16.95
C TRP A 64 23.28 7.44 -16.29
N GLN A 65 23.56 8.11 -15.18
CA GLN A 65 24.80 7.95 -14.41
C GLN A 65 24.76 6.74 -13.45
N THR A 66 23.65 6.03 -13.35
CA THR A 66 23.49 4.86 -12.49
C THR A 66 23.48 3.61 -13.37
N GLU A 67 24.30 2.60 -13.05
CA GLU A 67 24.20 1.30 -13.73
C GLU A 67 22.82 0.67 -13.45
N ASP A 68 22.05 0.44 -14.52
CA ASP A 68 20.69 -0.11 -14.46
C ASP A 68 20.65 -1.59 -14.09
N HIS A 69 21.69 -2.33 -14.48
CA HIS A 69 21.79 -3.77 -14.31
C HIS A 69 22.83 -4.13 -13.23
N PRO A 70 22.53 -5.09 -12.35
CA PRO A 70 23.54 -5.64 -11.44
C PRO A 70 24.66 -6.32 -12.25
N ARG A 71 25.91 -6.20 -11.77
CA ARG A 71 27.07 -6.90 -12.36
C ARG A 71 27.09 -8.40 -12.03
N GLU A 72 26.39 -8.79 -10.97
CA GLU A 72 26.29 -10.17 -10.48
C GLU A 72 24.84 -10.67 -10.58
N ARG A 73 24.66 -11.99 -10.51
CA ARG A 73 23.32 -12.58 -10.46
C ARG A 73 22.58 -12.08 -9.22
N LEU A 74 21.32 -11.69 -9.39
CA LEU A 74 20.48 -11.24 -8.28
C LEU A 74 20.34 -12.34 -7.24
N THR A 75 20.40 -11.96 -5.97
CA THR A 75 20.08 -12.87 -4.87
C THR A 75 18.56 -13.04 -4.77
N VAL A 76 18.10 -14.13 -4.13
CA VAL A 76 16.67 -14.33 -3.83
C VAL A 76 16.10 -13.15 -3.02
N ALA A 77 16.92 -12.51 -2.18
CA ALA A 77 16.51 -11.34 -1.41
C ALA A 77 16.28 -10.12 -2.30
N ASP A 78 17.09 -9.91 -3.34
CA ASP A 78 16.93 -8.80 -4.28
C ASP A 78 15.66 -8.96 -5.12
N GLU A 79 15.41 -10.18 -5.63
CA GLU A 79 14.18 -10.50 -6.37
C GLU A 79 12.94 -10.31 -5.49
N ARG A 80 13.01 -10.74 -4.21
CA ARG A 80 11.94 -10.51 -3.24
C ARG A 80 11.64 -9.02 -3.07
N GLU A 81 12.67 -8.20 -2.86
CA GLU A 81 12.47 -6.74 -2.70
C GLU A 81 11.93 -6.10 -3.99
N HIS A 82 12.31 -6.62 -5.15
CA HIS A 82 11.77 -6.18 -6.43
C HIS A 82 10.27 -6.47 -6.54
N VAL A 83 9.82 -7.68 -6.22
CA VAL A 83 8.37 -8.00 -6.22
C VAL A 83 7.62 -7.18 -5.18
N LEU A 84 8.18 -7.02 -3.97
CA LEU A 84 7.58 -6.20 -2.92
C LEU A 84 7.40 -4.74 -3.32
N PHE A 85 8.28 -4.19 -4.16
CA PHE A 85 8.09 -2.84 -4.71
C PHE A 85 6.77 -2.76 -5.50
N TYR A 86 6.52 -3.66 -6.44
CA TYR A 86 5.26 -3.65 -7.21
C TYR A 86 4.04 -3.87 -6.33
N LEU A 87 4.13 -4.82 -5.38
CA LEU A 87 3.00 -5.13 -4.52
C LEU A 87 2.62 -3.95 -3.61
N SER A 88 3.61 -3.37 -2.93
CA SER A 88 3.38 -2.35 -1.89
C SER A 88 3.28 -0.92 -2.43
N GLU A 89 4.08 -0.58 -3.44
CA GLU A 89 4.15 0.80 -3.97
C GLU A 89 3.18 1.02 -5.14
N ILE A 90 2.71 -0.05 -5.81
CA ILE A 90 1.82 0.05 -6.98
C ILE A 90 0.47 -0.64 -6.74
N LEU A 91 0.44 -1.98 -6.60
CA LEU A 91 -0.81 -2.73 -6.53
C LEU A 91 -1.64 -2.36 -5.30
N TYR A 92 -1.01 -2.31 -4.13
CA TYR A 92 -1.67 -1.95 -2.89
C TYR A 92 -2.35 -0.57 -2.99
N ARG A 93 -1.74 0.38 -3.70
CA ARG A 93 -2.30 1.73 -3.90
C ARG A 93 -3.41 1.79 -4.94
N ILE A 94 -3.35 1.00 -6.01
CA ILE A 94 -4.33 1.04 -7.10
C ILE A 94 -5.57 0.18 -6.82
N LEU A 95 -5.44 -0.86 -5.98
CA LEU A 95 -6.53 -1.79 -5.67
C LEU A 95 -7.83 -1.10 -5.19
N PRO A 96 -7.79 -0.12 -4.26
CA PRO A 96 -9.00 0.59 -3.86
C PRO A 96 -9.73 1.28 -5.03
N THR A 97 -8.99 2.07 -5.84
CA THR A 97 -9.55 2.75 -7.02
C THR A 97 -10.05 1.77 -8.06
N PHE A 98 -9.35 0.66 -8.28
CA PHE A 98 -9.81 -0.41 -9.18
C PHE A 98 -11.16 -0.98 -8.73
N TYR A 99 -11.32 -1.25 -7.43
CA TYR A 99 -12.60 -1.72 -6.88
C TYR A 99 -13.70 -0.66 -6.98
N GLU A 100 -13.38 0.62 -6.79
CA GLU A 100 -14.34 1.73 -6.96
C GLU A 100 -14.78 1.90 -8.41
N GLU A 101 -13.88 1.82 -9.38
CA GLU A 101 -14.21 1.93 -10.80
C GLU A 101 -15.12 0.77 -11.27
N ILE A 102 -14.84 -0.45 -10.81
CA ILE A 102 -15.71 -1.60 -11.09
C ILE A 102 -17.07 -1.40 -10.43
N ALA A 103 -17.09 -0.93 -9.19
CA ALA A 103 -18.32 -0.64 -8.46
C ALA A 103 -19.22 0.35 -9.20
N LEU A 104 -18.67 1.50 -9.58
CA LEU A 104 -19.36 2.55 -10.32
C LEU A 104 -19.82 2.06 -11.70
N SER A 105 -19.04 1.21 -12.35
CA SER A 105 -19.41 0.65 -13.65
C SER A 105 -20.56 -0.36 -13.54
N LEU A 106 -20.57 -1.19 -12.50
CA LEU A 106 -21.66 -2.13 -12.22
C LEU A 106 -22.96 -1.41 -11.83
N GLU A 107 -22.86 -0.36 -11.02
CA GLU A 107 -24.02 0.48 -10.67
C GLU A 107 -24.62 1.13 -11.94
N ARG A 108 -23.78 1.75 -12.78
CA ARG A 108 -24.24 2.42 -14.01
C ARG A 108 -24.89 1.49 -15.03
N LEU A 109 -24.31 0.31 -15.24
CA LEU A 109 -24.77 -0.61 -16.30
C LEU A 109 -25.90 -1.53 -15.85
N TYR A 110 -25.92 -1.90 -14.57
CA TYR A 110 -26.81 -2.95 -14.05
C TYR A 110 -27.65 -2.52 -12.85
N GLY A 111 -27.55 -1.27 -12.38
CA GLY A 111 -28.29 -0.81 -11.19
C GLY A 111 -27.89 -1.55 -9.91
N ALA A 112 -26.64 -2.04 -9.85
CA ALA A 112 -26.13 -2.88 -8.78
C ALA A 112 -26.11 -2.15 -7.42
N ALA A 113 -26.59 -2.82 -6.36
CA ALA A 113 -26.51 -2.31 -4.99
C ALA A 113 -25.07 -2.36 -4.41
N PRO A 114 -24.71 -1.46 -3.47
CA PRO A 114 -23.40 -1.40 -2.79
C PRO A 114 -22.90 -2.73 -2.20
N GLU A 115 -23.82 -3.62 -1.80
CA GLU A 115 -23.50 -4.93 -1.23
C GLU A 115 -22.80 -5.85 -2.24
N THR A 116 -23.14 -5.76 -3.53
CA THR A 116 -22.50 -6.59 -4.59
C THR A 116 -21.02 -6.23 -4.76
N ILE A 117 -20.67 -4.98 -4.46
CA ILE A 117 -19.32 -4.44 -4.53
C ILE A 117 -18.45 -5.00 -3.40
N ARG A 118 -19.03 -5.28 -2.22
CA ARG A 118 -18.29 -5.90 -1.11
C ARG A 118 -17.90 -7.34 -1.44
N THR A 119 -18.73 -8.08 -2.16
CA THR A 119 -18.44 -9.45 -2.60
C THR A 119 -17.30 -9.51 -3.61
N PHE A 120 -17.21 -8.53 -4.52
CA PHE A 120 -16.09 -8.45 -5.46
C PHE A 120 -14.76 -8.10 -4.78
N ARG A 121 -14.74 -7.42 -3.62
CA ARG A 121 -13.48 -7.10 -2.91
C ARG A 121 -12.68 -8.34 -2.46
N SER A 122 -13.30 -9.51 -2.40
CA SER A 122 -12.64 -10.79 -2.11
C SER A 122 -12.17 -11.56 -3.35
N SER A 123 -12.41 -11.06 -4.57
CA SER A 123 -12.06 -11.78 -5.81
C SER A 123 -10.59 -11.68 -6.18
N CYS A 124 -9.90 -10.59 -5.81
CA CYS A 124 -8.50 -10.40 -6.19
C CYS A 124 -7.59 -10.85 -5.05
N ALA A 125 -6.75 -11.83 -5.32
CA ALA A 125 -5.62 -12.21 -4.47
C ALA A 125 -4.33 -12.10 -5.29
N SER A 126 -3.17 -12.11 -4.64
CA SER A 126 -1.90 -12.17 -5.34
C SER A 126 -1.06 -13.30 -4.78
N ARG A 127 -0.45 -14.08 -5.65
CA ARG A 127 0.49 -15.13 -5.26
C ARG A 127 1.90 -14.69 -5.61
N ILE A 128 2.84 -14.99 -4.72
CA ILE A 128 4.24 -14.63 -4.90
C ILE A 128 5.03 -15.93 -4.86
N MET A 129 5.72 -16.24 -5.97
CA MET A 129 6.55 -17.43 -6.08
C MET A 129 8.01 -17.14 -5.70
N VAL A 130 8.40 -15.87 -5.78
CA VAL A 130 9.75 -15.43 -5.40
C VAL A 130 10.02 -15.69 -3.92
N GLY A 131 11.15 -16.35 -3.64
CA GLY A 131 11.55 -16.75 -2.29
C GLY A 131 10.85 -18.01 -1.75
N GLY A 132 9.96 -18.63 -2.53
CA GLY A 132 9.25 -19.87 -2.19
C GLY A 132 9.43 -21.00 -3.20
N ASP A 133 9.75 -20.68 -4.45
CA ASP A 133 9.96 -21.65 -5.52
C ASP A 133 11.36 -22.30 -5.45
N MET A 134 11.41 -23.53 -4.95
CA MET A 134 12.62 -24.33 -4.84
C MET A 134 13.01 -25.01 -6.17
N ASP A 135 12.08 -25.13 -7.11
CA ASP A 135 12.33 -25.80 -8.40
C ASP A 135 13.12 -24.88 -9.34
N VAL A 136 12.91 -23.57 -9.24
CA VAL A 136 13.55 -22.56 -10.10
C VAL A 136 14.84 -22.00 -9.47
N HIS A 137 14.95 -21.98 -8.14
CA HIS A 137 16.09 -21.39 -7.43
C HIS A 137 16.70 -22.37 -6.40
N PRO A 138 17.88 -22.95 -6.70
CA PRO A 138 18.57 -23.88 -5.78
C PRO A 138 18.94 -23.27 -4.42
N GLU A 139 18.97 -21.93 -4.32
CA GLU A 139 19.27 -21.19 -3.09
C GLU A 139 18.03 -20.93 -2.22
N VAL A 140 16.84 -21.29 -2.69
CA VAL A 140 15.62 -21.24 -1.87
C VAL A 140 15.61 -22.44 -0.94
N HIS A 141 15.65 -22.15 0.35
CA HIS A 141 15.55 -23.15 1.41
C HIS A 141 14.65 -22.62 2.54
N ALA A 142 14.36 -23.46 3.55
CA ALA A 142 13.45 -23.13 4.66
C ALA A 142 13.71 -21.76 5.32
N LYS A 143 14.99 -21.40 5.52
CA LYS A 143 15.36 -20.07 6.06
C LYS A 143 14.96 -18.92 5.13
N THR A 144 15.24 -18.98 3.82
CA THR A 144 14.86 -17.98 2.82
C THR A 144 13.34 -17.80 2.74
N ILE A 145 12.58 -18.90 2.83
CA ILE A 145 11.11 -18.87 2.87
C ILE A 145 10.63 -18.11 4.11
N ARG A 146 11.17 -18.43 5.30
CA ARG A 146 10.82 -17.76 6.55
C ARG A 146 11.15 -16.27 6.51
N GLU A 147 12.33 -15.91 6.03
CA GLU A 147 12.74 -14.52 5.86
C GLU A 147 11.83 -13.77 4.87
N THR A 148 11.41 -14.44 3.79
CA THR A 148 10.47 -13.88 2.81
C THR A 148 9.11 -13.60 3.44
N LEU A 149 8.54 -14.56 4.18
CA LEU A 149 7.25 -14.37 4.86
C LEU A 149 7.31 -13.25 5.91
N LEU A 150 8.36 -13.22 6.73
CA LEU A 150 8.57 -12.16 7.72
C LEU A 150 8.67 -10.79 7.04
N ARG A 151 9.43 -10.70 5.94
CA ARG A 151 9.57 -9.45 5.21
C ARG A 151 8.24 -8.97 4.61
N HIS A 152 7.43 -9.88 4.06
CA HIS A 152 6.11 -9.55 3.53
C HIS A 152 5.18 -9.03 4.63
N GLN A 153 5.18 -9.70 5.79
CA GLN A 153 4.44 -9.28 6.97
C GLN A 153 4.85 -7.87 7.41
N GLN A 154 6.15 -7.59 7.51
CA GLN A 154 6.65 -6.27 7.89
C GLN A 154 6.22 -5.17 6.90
N VAL A 155 6.28 -5.44 5.59
CA VAL A 155 5.85 -4.47 4.57
C VAL A 155 4.37 -4.13 4.74
N ILE A 156 3.50 -5.14 4.86
CA ILE A 156 2.06 -4.89 4.93
C ILE A 156 1.63 -4.26 6.26
N LEU A 157 2.22 -4.68 7.38
CA LEU A 157 1.97 -4.06 8.69
C LEU A 157 2.40 -2.59 8.71
N ASN A 158 3.55 -2.27 8.11
CA ASN A 158 4.02 -0.89 8.01
C ASN A 158 3.12 -0.04 7.09
N ALA A 159 2.59 -0.61 6.01
CA ALA A 159 1.63 0.07 5.15
C ALA A 159 0.35 0.43 5.92
N TYR A 160 -0.25 -0.53 6.63
CA TYR A 160 -1.43 -0.27 7.46
C TYR A 160 -1.15 0.69 8.61
N PHE A 161 0.04 0.63 9.20
CA PHE A 161 0.45 1.55 10.26
C PHE A 161 0.45 3.01 9.75
N LEU A 162 1.09 3.26 8.60
CA LEU A 162 1.15 4.59 7.99
C LEU A 162 -0.24 5.09 7.59
N GLU A 163 -1.09 4.24 7.01
CA GLU A 163 -2.46 4.61 6.67
C GLU A 163 -3.31 4.93 7.90
N CYS A 164 -3.19 4.16 8.99
CA CYS A 164 -3.89 4.47 10.22
C CYS A 164 -3.47 5.83 10.77
N GLN A 165 -2.19 6.19 10.69
CA GLN A 165 -1.71 7.51 11.08
C GLN A 165 -2.30 8.62 10.20
N GLU A 166 -2.33 8.43 8.88
CA GLU A 166 -2.90 9.40 7.94
C GLU A 166 -4.41 9.58 8.16
N LEU A 167 -5.15 8.48 8.30
CA LEU A 167 -6.58 8.50 8.58
C LEU A 167 -6.87 9.16 9.94
N ALA A 168 -6.03 8.94 10.95
CA ALA A 168 -6.19 9.58 12.26
C ALA A 168 -6.05 11.11 12.14
N GLN A 169 -5.20 11.60 11.23
CA GLN A 169 -5.09 13.02 10.94
C GLN A 169 -6.36 13.58 10.27
N LYS A 170 -6.92 12.84 9.30
CA LYS A 170 -8.12 13.25 8.54
C LYS A 170 -9.42 13.16 9.35
N LEU A 171 -9.62 12.11 10.14
CA LEU A 171 -10.84 11.86 10.90
C LEU A 171 -10.86 12.58 12.26
N SER A 172 -11.06 13.90 12.18
CA SER A 172 -11.07 14.81 13.34
C SER A 172 -12.46 15.06 13.95
N GLN A 173 -13.47 14.30 13.52
CA GLN A 173 -14.86 14.49 13.97
C GLN A 173 -14.96 14.35 15.49
N SER A 174 -15.53 15.37 16.13
CA SER A 174 -15.77 15.37 17.57
C SER A 174 -17.08 14.68 17.90
N ALA A 175 -17.09 13.87 18.96
CA ALA A 175 -18.30 13.25 19.51
C ALA A 175 -19.34 14.28 20.00
N SER A 176 -18.95 15.55 20.19
CA SER A 176 -19.88 16.64 20.50
C SER A 176 -20.62 17.21 19.28
N ARG A 177 -20.20 16.87 18.06
CA ARG A 177 -20.74 17.43 16.81
C ARG A 177 -21.31 16.39 15.86
N ALA A 178 -20.76 15.17 15.88
CA ALA A 178 -21.21 14.06 15.06
C ALA A 178 -21.57 12.87 15.96
N GLY A 179 -22.66 12.18 15.61
CA GLY A 179 -23.02 10.92 16.24
C GLY A 179 -21.92 9.88 16.03
N VAL A 180 -21.67 9.08 17.05
CA VAL A 180 -20.66 8.01 17.04
C VAL A 180 -21.34 6.71 17.43
N LEU A 181 -21.04 5.65 16.70
CA LEU A 181 -21.60 4.33 16.97
C LEU A 181 -21.14 3.84 18.35
N PRO A 182 -22.05 3.33 19.21
CA PRO A 182 -21.68 2.81 20.54
C PRO A 182 -20.61 1.71 20.48
N ALA A 183 -20.63 0.89 19.42
CA ALA A 183 -19.63 -0.15 19.20
C ALA A 183 -18.20 0.41 19.06
N LEU A 184 -18.03 1.61 18.51
CA LEU A 184 -16.71 2.25 18.41
C LEU A 184 -16.21 2.67 19.80
N THR A 185 -17.07 3.30 20.61
CA THR A 185 -16.73 3.71 21.98
C THR A 185 -16.33 2.50 22.82
N GLN A 186 -17.11 1.43 22.77
CA GLN A 186 -16.81 0.17 23.46
C GLN A 186 -15.47 -0.40 23.01
N ARG A 187 -15.17 -0.34 21.71
CA ARG A 187 -13.90 -0.85 21.17
C ARG A 187 -12.70 -0.03 21.65
N ILE A 188 -12.83 1.29 21.73
CA ILE A 188 -11.80 2.17 22.27
C ILE A 188 -11.48 1.82 23.72
N GLU A 189 -12.51 1.63 24.55
CA GLU A 189 -12.37 1.23 25.95
C GLU A 189 -11.65 -0.11 26.10
N GLN A 190 -12.02 -1.11 25.29
CA GLN A 190 -11.33 -2.40 25.26
C GLN A 190 -9.85 -2.25 24.90
N TYR A 191 -9.51 -1.40 23.93
CA TYR A 191 -8.12 -1.16 23.53
C TYR A 191 -7.32 -0.41 24.59
N VAL A 192 -7.93 0.44 25.41
CA VAL A 192 -7.25 1.01 26.58
C VAL A 192 -6.82 -0.08 27.56
N THR A 193 -7.64 -1.12 27.75
CA THR A 193 -7.30 -2.26 28.62
C THR A 193 -6.23 -3.17 28.01
N LEU A 194 -6.34 -3.49 26.72
CA LEU A 194 -5.42 -4.41 26.04
C LEU A 194 -4.06 -3.77 25.74
N LEU A 195 -4.01 -2.45 25.57
CA LEU A 195 -2.81 -1.70 25.20
C LEU A 195 -2.60 -0.54 26.19
N PRO A 196 -2.12 -0.80 27.42
CA PRO A 196 -2.01 0.25 28.45
C PRO A 196 -1.17 1.44 28.02
N GLY A 197 -0.16 1.21 27.16
CA GLY A 197 0.69 2.25 26.58
C GLY A 197 -0.02 3.24 25.65
N THR A 198 -1.21 2.92 25.13
CA THR A 198 -1.98 3.83 24.26
C THR A 198 -2.61 5.01 25.03
N ARG A 199 -2.79 4.84 26.34
CA ARG A 199 -3.44 5.84 27.20
C ARG A 199 -2.58 7.09 27.41
N SER A 200 -1.26 6.93 27.46
CA SER A 200 -0.29 8.04 27.57
C SER A 200 0.00 8.72 26.23
N LEU A 201 -0.30 8.04 25.12
CA LEU A 201 -0.03 8.53 23.76
C LEU A 201 -1.12 9.41 23.18
N THR A 202 -2.33 9.41 23.76
CA THR A 202 -3.43 10.25 23.31
C THR A 202 -3.33 11.64 23.95
N PRO A 203 -2.99 12.69 23.19
CA PRO A 203 -2.97 14.05 23.72
C PRO A 203 -4.35 14.47 24.21
N PRO A 204 -4.47 15.25 25.30
CA PRO A 204 -5.77 15.70 25.82
C PRO A 204 -6.64 16.37 24.75
N ARG A 205 -6.05 17.11 23.81
CA ARG A 205 -6.77 17.76 22.69
C ARG A 205 -7.47 16.79 21.72
N HIS A 206 -7.19 15.48 21.78
CA HIS A 206 -7.79 14.46 20.91
C HIS A 206 -8.84 13.60 21.63
N ASP A 207 -9.07 13.80 22.93
CA ASP A 207 -9.95 12.99 23.77
C ASP A 207 -11.41 12.91 23.25
N ARG A 208 -11.91 14.00 22.65
CA ARG A 208 -13.25 14.06 22.04
C ARG A 208 -13.29 13.61 20.58
N MET A 209 -12.20 13.11 20.01
CA MET A 209 -12.09 12.68 18.61
C MET A 209 -11.99 11.14 18.52
N PRO A 210 -13.10 10.40 18.70
CA PRO A 210 -13.06 8.94 18.89
C PRO A 210 -12.46 8.18 17.70
N TYR A 211 -12.72 8.59 16.46
CA TYR A 211 -12.11 7.96 15.28
C TYR A 211 -10.58 8.09 15.28
N ARG A 212 -10.07 9.28 15.60
CA ARG A 212 -8.63 9.54 15.75
C ARG A 212 -8.03 8.70 16.88
N VAL A 213 -8.68 8.64 18.04
CA VAL A 213 -8.22 7.83 19.18
C VAL A 213 -8.15 6.36 18.79
N PHE A 214 -9.21 5.83 18.18
CA PHE A 214 -9.28 4.43 17.76
C PHE A 214 -8.20 4.08 16.73
N LEU A 215 -7.98 4.91 15.72
CA LEU A 215 -6.94 4.71 14.72
C LEU A 215 -5.53 4.80 15.32
N GLY A 216 -5.31 5.68 16.29
CA GLY A 216 -4.08 5.72 17.07
C GLY A 216 -3.81 4.41 17.81
N GLN A 217 -4.83 3.83 18.43
CA GLN A 217 -4.72 2.53 19.11
C GLN A 217 -4.44 1.37 18.13
N ILE A 218 -5.06 1.38 16.94
CA ILE A 218 -4.76 0.40 15.88
C ILE A 218 -3.29 0.55 15.45
N ALA A 219 -2.82 1.78 15.21
CA ALA A 219 -1.44 2.02 14.82
C ALA A 219 -0.44 1.51 15.87
N GLU A 220 -0.70 1.73 17.16
CA GLU A 220 0.17 1.17 18.22
C GLU A 220 0.14 -0.36 18.28
N ARG A 221 -1.02 -0.98 18.04
CA ARG A 221 -1.10 -2.44 17.92
C ARG A 221 -0.25 -2.95 16.76
N LEU A 222 -0.38 -2.33 15.59
CA LEU A 222 0.40 -2.70 14.40
C LEU A 222 1.90 -2.52 14.64
N ARG A 223 2.31 -1.50 15.41
CA ARG A 223 3.71 -1.29 15.79
C ARG A 223 4.24 -2.38 16.72
N GLY A 224 3.42 -2.89 17.64
CA GLY A 224 3.82 -4.00 18.51
C GLY A 224 4.10 -5.31 17.76
N ASP A 225 3.52 -5.46 16.57
CA ASP A 225 3.66 -6.63 15.71
C ASP A 225 4.74 -6.46 14.59
N LEU A 226 5.40 -5.29 14.52
CA LEU A 226 6.48 -4.96 13.55
C LEU A 226 7.86 -5.39 14.07
#